data_AF-A0A6N7SSA0-F1
#
_entry.id   AF-A0A6N7SSA0-F1
#
_cell.length_a   1.000
_cell.length_b   1.000
_cell.length_c   1.000
_cell.angle_alpha   90.00
_cell.angle_beta   90.00
_cell.angle_gamma   90.00
#
_symmetry.space_group_name_H-M   'P 1'
#
loop_
_entity.id
_entity.type
_entity.pdbx_description
1 polymer ?
#
loop_
_entity_poly.entity_id
_entity_poly.type
_entity_poly.pdbx_seq_one_letter_code
_entity_poly.pdbx_strand_id
1 'polypeptide(L)' 'MQKISAGTIARTIVLGLALINQILAIYGKSPIPVSEEQVNLLISTIITIVTSLIAWWKNNSFTKSAIAADEALRLTKK' A
#
# COMPACT_ATOMS: atom_id res chain seq x y z
N MET A 1 -17.49 12.41 -6.89
CA MET A 1 -16.04 12.34 -6.58
C MET A 1 -15.44 11.28 -7.48
N GLN A 2 -14.62 11.66 -8.46
CA GLN A 2 -13.96 10.71 -9.36
C GLN A 2 -12.97 9.88 -8.54
N LYS A 3 -13.23 8.58 -8.37
CA LYS A 3 -12.32 7.69 -7.64
C LYS A 3 -11.06 7.51 -8.49
N ILE A 4 -9.91 7.97 -7.98
CA ILE A 4 -8.64 7.65 -8.62
C ILE A 4 -8.49 6.13 -8.63
N SER A 5 -8.36 5.54 -9.82
CA SER A 5 -8.22 4.10 -9.96
C SER A 5 -6.82 3.65 -9.52
N ALA A 6 -6.71 2.43 -8.98
CA ALA A 6 -5.42 1.85 -8.66
C ALA A 6 -4.49 1.81 -9.88
N GLY A 7 -5.04 1.59 -11.08
CA GLY A 7 -4.28 1.63 -12.33
C GLY A 7 -3.75 3.03 -12.70
N THR A 8 -4.41 4.10 -12.28
CA THR A 8 -3.94 5.48 -12.48
C THR A 8 -2.77 5.80 -11.56
N ILE A 9 -2.86 5.37 -10.29
CA ILE A 9 -1.78 5.52 -9.31
C ILE A 9 -0.55 4.73 -9.77
N ALA A 10 -0.75 3.48 -10.20
CA ALA A 10 0.32 2.62 -10.67
C ALA A 10 1.09 3.24 -11.86
N ARG A 11 0.37 3.71 -12.89
CA ARG A 11 0.98 4.38 -14.05
C ARG A 11 1.79 5.62 -13.66
N THR A 12 1.31 6.39 -12.69
CA THR A 12 1.99 7.61 -12.23
C THR A 12 3.30 7.26 -11.50
N ILE A 13 3.30 6.20 -10.69
CA ILE A 13 4.50 5.71 -9.98
C ILE A 13 5.52 5.13 -10.97
N VAL A 14 5.08 4.30 -11.92
CA VAL A 14 5.94 3.76 -13.00
C VAL A 14 6.59 4.91 -13.77
N LEU A 15 5.79 5.92 -14.15
CA LEU A 15 6.28 7.09 -14.86
C LEU A 15 7.33 7.84 -14.05
N GLY A 16 7.09 8.08 -12.75
CA GLY A 16 8.07 8.71 -11.86
C GLY A 16 9.39 7.93 -11.76
N LEU A 17 9.31 6.61 -11.60
CA LEU A 17 10.47 5.71 -11.59
C LEU A 17 11.24 5.76 -12.93
N ALA A 18 10.53 5.75 -14.06
CA ALA A 18 11.14 5.83 -15.38
C ALA A 18 11.87 7.16 -15.60
N LEU A 19 11.29 8.29 -15.15
CA LEU A 19 11.92 9.61 -15.22
C LEU A 19 13.19 9.68 -14.34
N ILE A 20 13.14 9.15 -13.12
CA ILE A 20 14.33 9.05 -12.26
C ILE A 20 15.40 8.19 -12.92
N ASN A 21 14.99 7.09 -13.58
CA ASN A 21 15.92 6.21 -14.28
C ASN A 21 16.56 6.90 -15.50
N GLN A 22 15.81 7.71 -16.25
CA GLN A 22 16.34 8.53 -17.34
C GLN A 22 17.35 9.55 -16.81
N ILE A 23 17.06 10.19 -15.69
CA ILE A 23 17.98 11.13 -15.04
C ILE A 23 19.27 10.38 -14.64
N LEU A 24 19.17 9.25 -13.95
CA LEU A 24 20.34 8.43 -13.57
C LEU A 24 21.17 8.01 -14.77
N ALA A 25 20.53 7.60 -15.88
CA ALA A 25 21.20 7.23 -17.12
C ALA A 25 21.93 8.42 -17.75
N ILE A 26 21.34 9.62 -17.75
CA ILE A 26 21.99 10.87 -18.21
C ILE A 26 23.23 11.17 -17.35
N TYR A 27 23.17 10.92 -16.04
CA TYR A 27 24.29 11.10 -15.12
C TYR A 27 25.29 9.92 -15.11
N GLY A 28 25.16 8.96 -16.04
CA GLY A 28 26.07 7.81 -16.15
C GLY A 28 26.00 6.84 -14.95
N LYS A 29 24.96 6.93 -14.12
CA LYS A 29 24.70 6.00 -13.02
C LYS A 29 23.98 4.77 -13.56
N SER A 30 24.27 3.61 -12.97
CA SER A 30 23.63 2.36 -13.38
C SER A 30 22.10 2.50 -13.27
N PRO A 31 21.36 2.24 -14.35
CA PRO A 31 19.90 2.28 -14.32
C PRO A 31 19.37 1.31 -13.27
N ILE A 32 18.29 1.68 -12.60
CA ILE A 32 17.53 0.76 -11.76
C ILE A 32 16.83 -0.23 -12.71
N PRO A 33 17.13 -1.54 -12.65
CA PRO A 33 16.50 -2.53 -13.50
C PRO A 33 15.10 -2.85 -12.95
N VAL A 34 14.12 -2.02 -13.28
CA VAL A 34 12.71 -2.25 -12.97
C VAL A 34 12.00 -2.82 -14.18
N SER A 35 11.58 -4.08 -14.11
CA SER A 35 10.62 -4.65 -15.07
C SER A 35 9.20 -4.18 -14.70
N GLU A 36 8.29 -4.09 -15.68
CA GLU A 36 6.88 -3.75 -15.40
C GLU A 36 6.26 -4.67 -14.35
N GLU A 37 6.65 -5.94 -14.37
CA GLU A 37 6.22 -6.96 -13.41
C GLU A 37 6.67 -6.64 -11.98
N GLN A 38 7.92 -6.17 -11.81
CA GLN A 38 8.42 -5.72 -10.51
C GLN A 38 7.71 -4.45 -10.01
N VAL A 39 7.35 -3.52 -10.91
CA VAL A 39 6.64 -2.32 -10.47
C VAL A 39 5.21 -2.64 -10.04
N ASN A 40 4.50 -3.48 -10.79
CA ASN A 40 3.18 -3.97 -10.41
C ASN A 40 3.23 -4.75 -9.09
N LEU A 41 4.23 -5.60 -8.92
CA LEU A 41 4.44 -6.33 -7.68
C LEU A 41 4.73 -5.38 -6.51
N LEU A 42 5.62 -4.40 -6.67
CA LEU A 42 5.96 -3.42 -5.64
C LEU A 42 4.73 -2.60 -5.20
N ILE A 43 3.93 -2.13 -6.16
CA ILE A 43 2.70 -1.39 -5.86
C ILE A 43 1.70 -2.28 -5.13
N SER A 44 1.50 -3.52 -5.60
CA SER A 44 0.61 -4.50 -4.96
C SER A 44 1.07 -4.82 -3.54
N THR A 45 2.37 -5.00 -3.33
CA THR A 45 2.98 -5.22 -2.01
C THR A 45 2.77 -4.02 -1.09
N ILE A 46 2.96 -2.79 -1.58
CA ILE A 46 2.71 -1.57 -0.79
C ILE A 46 1.22 -1.49 -0.39
N ILE A 47 0.30 -1.69 -1.34
CA ILE A 47 -1.14 -1.70 -1.06
C ILE A 47 -1.49 -2.78 -0.06
N THR A 48 -0.91 -3.98 -0.20
CA THR A 48 -1.12 -5.10 0.71
C THR A 48 -0.63 -4.75 2.11
N ILE A 49 0.59 -4.25 2.25
CA ILE A 49 1.15 -3.80 3.54
C ILE A 49 0.23 -2.76 4.18
N VAL A 50 -0.17 -1.71 3.44
CA VAL A 50 -1.04 -0.65 3.96
C VAL A 50 -2.41 -1.20 4.38
N THR A 51 -3.01 -2.05 3.55
CA THR A 51 -4.31 -2.66 3.84
C THR A 51 -4.24 -3.59 5.04
N SER A 52 -3.20 -4.43 5.11
CA SER A 52 -2.93 -5.31 6.25
C SER A 52 -2.69 -4.52 7.53
N LEU A 53 -1.96 -3.39 7.47
CA LEU A 53 -1.75 -2.51 8.63
C LEU A 53 -3.06 -1.83 9.08
N ILE A 54 -3.88 -1.33 8.14
CA ILE A 54 -5.19 -0.75 8.46
C ILE A 54 -6.13 -1.81 9.06
N ALA A 55 -6.17 -3.00 8.47
CA ALA A 55 -6.97 -4.12 8.96
C ALA A 55 -6.50 -4.57 10.33
N TRP A 56 -5.19 -4.69 10.54
CA TRP A 56 -4.58 -5.00 11.84
C TRP A 56 -4.92 -3.92 12.88
N TRP A 57 -4.83 -2.64 12.53
CA TRP A 57 -5.20 -1.54 13.41
C TRP A 57 -6.68 -1.53 13.78
N LYS A 58 -7.57 -1.86 12.83
CA LYS A 58 -9.01 -1.99 13.09
C LYS A 58 -9.38 -3.24 13.88
N ASN A 59 -8.65 -4.33 13.69
CA ASN A 59 -8.92 -5.64 14.30
C ASN A 59 -8.18 -5.86 15.62
N ASN A 60 -7.17 -5.04 15.94
CA ASN A 60 -6.61 -4.93 17.28
C ASN A 60 -7.24 -3.75 18.02
N SER A 61 -7.46 -3.93 19.32
CA SER A 61 -8.34 -3.12 20.17
C SER A 61 -7.82 -1.71 20.52
N PHE A 62 -7.26 -0.97 19.56
CA PHE A 62 -6.94 0.45 19.67
C PHE A 62 -8.08 1.37 19.20
N THR A 63 -9.09 0.82 18.52
CA THR A 63 -10.31 1.53 18.14
C THR A 63 -11.44 1.28 19.13
N LYS A 64 -12.21 2.32 19.47
CA LYS A 64 -13.38 2.24 20.38
C LYS A 64 -14.36 1.11 20.01
N SER A 65 -14.54 0.85 18.72
CA SER A 65 -15.41 -0.22 18.21
C SER A 65 -14.89 -1.63 18.53
N ALA A 66 -13.58 -1.84 18.50
CA ALA A 66 -12.98 -3.13 18.83
C ALA A 66 -13.03 -3.38 20.35
N ILE A 67 -12.81 -2.36 21.16
CA ILE A 67 -12.99 -2.42 22.62
C ILE A 67 -14.44 -2.75 23.00
N ALA A 68 -15.43 -2.12 22.36
CA ALA A 68 -16.85 -2.40 22.60
C ALA A 68 -17.26 -3.82 22.15
N ALA A 69 -16.67 -4.33 21.06
CA ALA A 69 -16.89 -5.70 20.62
C ALA A 69 -16.30 -6.73 21.60
N ASP A 70 -15.09 -6.49 22.12
CA ASP A 70 -14.47 -7.33 23.15
C ASP A 70 -15.30 -7.34 24.45
N GLU A 71 -15.82 -6.19 24.87
CA GLU A 71 -16.66 -6.08 26.07
C GLU A 71 -17.99 -6.82 25.91
N ALA A 72 -18.65 -6.70 24.75
CA ALA A 72 -19.86 -7.44 24.43
C ALA A 72 -19.63 -8.96 24.41
N LEU A 73 -18.50 -9.41 23.85
CA LEU A 73 -18.12 -10.83 23.80
C LEU A 73 -17.79 -11.40 25.20
N ARG A 74 -17.33 -10.54 26.12
CA ARG A 74 -17.08 -10.91 27.52
C ARG A 74 -18.38 -11.03 28.32
N LEU A 75 -19.40 -10.22 28.01
CA LEU A 75 -20.71 -10.24 28.68
C LEU A 75 -21.57 -11.43 28.24
N THR A 76 -21.47 -11.88 26.99
CA THR A 76 -22.21 -13.04 26.48
C THR A 76 -21.62 -14.40 26.89
N LYS A 77 -20.39 -14.43 27.41
CA LYS A 77 -19.73 -15.63 27.95
C LYS A 77 -19.97 -15.88 29.45
N LYS A 78 -20.77 -15.03 30.13
CA LYS A 78 -21.24 -15.23 31.51
C LYS A 78 -22.60 -15.91 31.52
#